data_AF-X1HZW5-F1
#
_entry.id   AF-X1HZW5-F1
#
_cell.length_a   1.000
_cell.length_b   1.000
_cell.length_c   1.000
_cell.angle_alpha   90.00
_cell.angle_beta   90.00
_cell.angle_gamma   90.00
#
_symmetry.space_group_name_H-M   'P 1'
#
loop_
_entity.id
_entity.type
_entity.pdbx_description
1 polymer ?
#
loop_
_entity_poly.entity_id
_entity_poly.type
_entity_poly.pdbx_seq_one_letter_code
_entity_poly.pdbx_strand_id
1 'polypeptide(L)'
;METKRELRVGFDVGGTFTDGVLMCEREVLAKAKSLTTPDVTGGIVEALEAVMTKSGANPAEVAMVSLGTTHTTNALIERRNLNQVGIFRLGAPATTAIPPLTGWPESLKEAIGGHGLVHIIRGGSEYDGRDIV
;
A
#
# COMPACT_ATOMS: atom_id res chain seq x y z
N MET A 1 -28.33 5.43 27.61
CA MET A 1 -27.03 4.89 27.14
C MET A 1 -26.16 6.08 26.85
N GLU A 2 -25.10 6.29 27.62
CA GLU A 2 -24.07 7.26 27.26
C GLU A 2 -23.43 6.81 25.95
N THR A 3 -23.49 7.65 24.93
CA THR A 3 -22.72 7.47 23.71
C THR A 3 -21.25 7.52 24.11
N LYS A 4 -20.58 6.36 24.14
CA LYS A 4 -19.14 6.29 24.36
C LYS A 4 -18.49 7.15 23.27
N ARG A 5 -17.74 8.18 23.66
CA ARG A 5 -17.01 9.02 22.72
C ARG A 5 -16.02 8.14 21.96
N GLU A 6 -16.26 7.92 20.67
CA GLU A 6 -15.40 7.09 19.84
C GLU A 6 -14.19 7.91 19.39
N LEU A 7 -13.03 7.59 19.97
CA LEU A 7 -11.77 8.15 19.53
C LEU A 7 -11.29 7.43 18.28
N ARG A 8 -10.79 8.21 17.32
CA ARG A 8 -10.27 7.73 16.05
C ARG A 8 -8.91 8.36 15.79
N VAL A 9 -7.95 7.56 15.37
CA VAL A 9 -6.62 8.05 14.99
C VAL A 9 -6.42 7.86 13.50
N GLY A 10 -5.98 8.91 12.82
CA GLY A 10 -5.59 8.86 11.42
C GLY A 10 -4.10 9.17 11.27
N PHE A 11 -3.42 8.42 10.41
CA PHE A 11 -2.04 8.67 10.00
C PHE A 11 -1.97 8.94 8.50
N ASP A 12 -1.17 9.93 8.12
CA ASP A 12 -0.71 10.16 6.75
C ASP A 12 0.82 10.03 6.72
N VAL A 13 1.29 8.93 6.15
CA VAL A 13 2.73 8.62 6.05
C VAL A 13 3.23 8.98 4.65
N GLY A 14 3.90 10.12 4.57
CA GLY A 14 4.61 10.58 3.39
C GLY A 14 6.09 10.16 3.38
N GLY A 15 6.80 10.48 2.30
CA GLY A 15 8.25 10.21 2.21
C GLY A 15 9.12 11.08 3.13
N THR A 16 8.61 12.22 3.61
CA THR A 16 9.38 13.16 4.45
C THR A 16 8.78 13.31 5.84
N PHE A 17 7.45 13.30 5.95
CA PHE A 17 6.76 13.48 7.23
C PHE A 17 5.68 12.42 7.43
N THR A 18 5.51 12.05 8.68
CA THR A 18 4.37 11.29 9.18
C THR A 18 3.51 12.22 10.01
N ASP A 19 2.26 12.38 9.60
CA ASP A 19 1.27 13.21 10.28
C ASP A 19 0.28 12.30 11.00
N GLY A 20 0.10 12.50 12.31
CA GLY A 20 -0.86 11.80 13.15
C GLY A 20 -1.94 12.75 13.66
N VAL A 21 -3.21 12.34 13.60
CA VAL A 21 -4.34 13.14 14.07
C VAL A 21 -5.26 12.28 14.94
N LEU A 22 -5.53 12.73 16.15
CA LEU A 22 -6.55 12.16 17.03
C LEU A 22 -7.83 12.96 16.93
N MET A 23 -8.95 12.27 16.71
CA MET A 23 -10.27 12.85 16.58
C MET A 23 -11.27 12.20 17.53
N CYS A 24 -12.23 13.01 17.99
CA CYS A 24 -13.47 12.54 18.63
C CYS A 24 -14.63 13.09 17.81
N GLU A 25 -15.45 12.20 17.24
CA GLU A 25 -16.49 12.61 16.28
C GLU A 25 -15.90 13.52 15.17
N ARG A 26 -16.32 14.79 15.08
CA ARG A 26 -15.84 15.76 14.08
C ARG A 26 -14.74 16.70 14.62
N GLU A 27 -14.37 16.57 15.89
CA GLU A 27 -13.39 17.44 16.55
C GLU A 27 -12.00 16.82 16.49
N VAL A 28 -11.00 17.65 16.18
CA VAL A 28 -9.59 17.28 16.27
C VAL A 28 -9.09 17.57 17.67
N LEU A 29 -8.70 16.54 18.41
CA LEU A 29 -8.22 16.65 19.79
C LEU A 29 -6.72 16.93 19.85
N ALA A 30 -5.95 16.30 18.96
CA ALA A 30 -4.50 16.48 18.91
C ALA A 30 -3.94 16.18 17.52
N LYS A 31 -2.78 16.77 17.24
CA LYS A 31 -1.97 16.49 16.05
C LYS A 31 -0.50 16.34 16.39
N ALA A 32 0.17 15.45 15.67
CA ALA A 32 1.61 15.27 15.72
C ALA A 32 2.15 15.22 14.30
N LYS A 33 3.36 15.73 14.13
CA LYS A 33 4.11 15.68 12.88
C LYS A 33 5.52 15.29 13.24
N SER A 34 6.02 14.22 12.65
CA SER A 34 7.39 13.74 12.81
C SER A 34 8.02 13.55 11.43
N LEU A 35 9.35 13.54 11.37
CA LEU A 35 10.05 13.15 10.15
C LEU A 35 9.78 11.67 9.87
N THR A 36 9.50 11.32 8.62
CA THR A 36 9.40 9.91 8.21
C THR A 36 10.79 9.29 8.28
N THR A 37 10.88 8.16 8.97
CA THR A 37 12.10 7.38 9.08
C THR A 37 12.02 6.16 8.15
N PRO A 38 13.15 5.49 7.87
CA PRO A 38 13.13 4.21 7.18
C PRO A 38 12.29 3.14 7.92
N ASP A 39 12.22 3.23 9.25
CA ASP A 39 11.30 2.44 10.07
C ASP A 39 9.93 3.12 10.16
N VAL A 40 9.12 2.90 9.11
CA VAL A 40 7.76 3.44 9.02
C VAL A 40 6.91 3.02 10.23
N THR A 41 7.09 1.80 10.74
CA THR A 41 6.29 1.31 11.87
C THR A 41 6.64 2.09 13.13
N GLY A 42 7.93 2.26 13.42
CA GLY A 42 8.40 3.08 14.53
C GLY A 42 7.89 4.53 14.43
N GLY A 43 7.98 5.14 13.24
CA GLY A 43 7.47 6.50 13.02
C GLY A 43 5.97 6.67 13.28
N ILE A 44 5.15 5.67 12.92
CA ILE A 44 3.71 5.66 13.23
C ILE A 44 3.48 5.54 14.74
N VAL A 45 4.22 4.67 15.42
CA VAL A 45 4.11 4.49 16.88
C VAL A 45 4.50 5.77 17.62
N GLU A 46 5.59 6.43 17.24
CA GLU A 46 6.00 7.72 17.81
C GLU A 46 4.94 8.81 17.59
N ALA A 47 4.36 8.87 16.39
CA ALA A 47 3.28 9.81 16.08
C ALA A 47 2.02 9.53 16.93
N LEU A 48 1.70 8.24 17.14
CA LEU A 48 0.61 7.82 18.02
C LEU A 48 0.85 8.28 19.46
N GLU A 49 2.02 7.96 20.02
CA GLU A 49 2.39 8.36 21.38
C GLU A 49 2.34 9.88 21.56
N ALA A 50 2.79 10.63 20.57
CA ALA A 50 2.76 12.09 20.58
C ALA A 50 1.32 12.66 20.58
N VAL A 51 0.38 12.10 19.79
CA VAL A 51 -1.02 12.57 19.82
C VAL A 51 -1.75 12.15 21.10
N MET A 52 -1.47 10.96 21.62
CA MET A 52 -2.07 10.49 22.87
C MET A 52 -1.57 11.33 24.06
N THR A 53 -0.27 11.59 24.13
CA THR A 53 0.33 12.42 25.19
C THR A 53 -0.22 13.86 25.16
N LYS A 54 -0.34 14.46 23.97
CA LYS A 54 -0.85 15.83 23.83
C LYS A 54 -2.33 15.98 24.15
N SER A 55 -3.14 14.96 23.85
CA SER A 55 -4.57 14.98 24.13
C SER A 55 -4.92 14.60 25.57
N GLY A 56 -4.05 13.82 26.24
CA GLY A 56 -4.36 13.20 27.52
C GLY A 56 -5.44 12.13 27.43
N ALA A 57 -5.77 11.66 26.22
CA ALA A 57 -6.81 10.66 26.00
C ALA A 57 -6.36 9.26 26.46
N ASN A 58 -7.32 8.43 26.83
CA ASN A 58 -7.05 7.03 27.16
C ASN A 58 -6.91 6.20 25.88
N PRO A 59 -5.78 5.51 25.64
CA PRO A 59 -5.62 4.63 24.48
C PRO A 59 -6.70 3.55 24.35
N ALA A 60 -7.28 3.09 25.47
CA ALA A 60 -8.35 2.09 25.47
C ALA A 60 -9.69 2.61 24.89
N GLU A 61 -9.81 3.91 24.62
CA GLU A 61 -10.98 4.53 24.00
C GLU A 61 -10.85 4.67 22.48
N VAL A 62 -9.66 4.39 21.91
CA VAL A 62 -9.45 4.37 20.46
C VAL A 62 -10.21 3.22 19.84
N ALA A 63 -11.26 3.55 19.09
CA ALA A 63 -12.11 2.59 18.41
C ALA A 63 -11.61 2.27 16.99
N MET A 64 -10.82 3.16 16.39
CA MET A 64 -10.34 3.02 15.01
C MET A 64 -8.96 3.66 14.83
N VAL A 65 -8.12 2.95 14.06
CA VAL A 65 -6.89 3.50 13.48
C VAL A 65 -6.99 3.41 11.97
N SER A 66 -6.78 4.53 11.28
CA SER A 66 -6.70 4.62 9.82
C SER A 66 -5.28 5.01 9.41
N LEU A 67 -4.75 4.33 8.40
CA LEU A 67 -3.42 4.60 7.86
C LEU A 67 -3.51 4.89 6.35
N GLY A 68 -3.19 6.11 5.97
CA GLY A 68 -2.91 6.51 4.60
C GLY A 68 -1.39 6.59 4.39
N THR A 69 -0.91 6.14 3.23
CA THR A 69 0.50 6.30 2.87
C THR A 69 0.70 6.52 1.39
N THR A 70 1.72 7.30 1.05
CA THR A 70 2.16 7.53 -0.34
C THR A 70 3.35 6.68 -0.76
N HIS A 71 3.86 5.81 0.13
CA HIS A 71 5.04 4.99 -0.17
C HIS A 71 4.85 4.10 -1.41
N THR A 72 3.70 3.45 -1.54
CA THR A 72 3.39 2.58 -2.68
C THR A 72 3.38 3.35 -4.00
N THR A 73 2.72 4.52 -4.02
CA THR A 73 2.65 5.36 -5.22
C THR A 73 4.01 5.93 -5.57
N ASN A 74 4.81 6.35 -4.59
CA ASN A 74 6.15 6.88 -4.82
C ASN A 74 7.09 5.79 -5.36
N ALA A 75 7.05 4.57 -4.79
CA ALA A 75 7.81 3.44 -5.31
C ALA A 75 7.51 3.16 -6.78
N LEU A 76 6.23 3.24 -7.18
CA LEU A 76 5.80 3.03 -8.56
C LEU A 76 6.18 4.17 -9.50
N ILE A 77 6.12 5.42 -9.05
CA ILE A 77 6.49 6.60 -9.86
C ILE A 77 8.01 6.64 -10.04
N GLU A 78 8.77 6.43 -8.96
CA GLU A 78 10.23 6.51 -8.93
C GLU A 78 10.93 5.26 -9.46
N ARG A 79 10.19 4.16 -9.61
CA ARG A 79 10.72 2.84 -10.05
C ARG A 79 11.79 2.30 -9.11
N ARG A 80 11.58 2.51 -7.81
CA ARG A 80 12.51 2.14 -6.73
C ARG A 80 11.77 1.36 -5.67
N ASN A 81 12.52 0.51 -4.95
CA ASN A 81 11.98 -0.33 -3.87
C ASN A 81 10.81 -1.22 -4.33
N LEU A 82 10.83 -1.62 -5.60
CA LEU A 82 9.91 -2.59 -6.17
C LEU A 82 10.56 -3.98 -6.10
N ASN A 83 9.76 -4.99 -5.78
CA ASN A 83 10.21 -6.36 -5.81
C ASN A 83 10.31 -6.85 -7.26
N GLN A 84 11.21 -7.80 -7.49
CA GLN A 84 11.19 -8.58 -8.73
C GLN A 84 9.96 -9.49 -8.74
N VAL A 85 9.21 -9.50 -9.84
CA VAL A 85 7.94 -10.22 -9.98
C VAL A 85 8.01 -11.20 -11.13
N GLY A 86 7.87 -12.49 -10.82
CA GLY A 86 7.66 -13.55 -11.81
C GLY A 86 6.24 -13.53 -12.34
N ILE A 87 6.07 -13.49 -13.66
CA ILE A 87 4.77 -13.48 -14.32
C ILE A 87 4.65 -14.74 -15.18
N PHE A 88 3.70 -15.60 -14.81
CA PHE A 88 3.41 -16.83 -15.54
C PHE A 88 2.00 -16.76 -16.12
N ARG A 89 1.88 -16.86 -17.45
CA ARG A 89 0.59 -16.92 -18.14
C ARG A 89 0.42 -18.29 -18.80
N LEU A 90 -0.61 -19.03 -18.40
CA LEU A 90 -1.06 -20.23 -19.11
C LEU A 90 -1.96 -19.78 -20.27
N GLY A 91 -1.63 -20.16 -21.50
CA GLY A 91 -2.44 -19.80 -22.66
C GLY A 91 -1.73 -19.79 -24.01
N ALA A 92 -0.51 -20.33 -24.12
CA ALA A 92 0.09 -20.55 -25.43
C ALA A 92 -0.68 -21.66 -26.19
N PRO A 93 -0.88 -21.51 -27.51
CA PRO A 93 -0.34 -20.45 -28.37
C PRO A 93 -1.21 -19.19 -28.45
N ALA A 94 -2.48 -19.22 -28.04
CA ALA A 94 -3.43 -18.14 -28.25
C ALA A 94 -2.98 -16.78 -27.68
N THR A 95 -2.29 -16.77 -26.53
CA THR A 95 -1.90 -15.54 -25.84
C THR A 95 -0.47 -15.05 -26.12
N THR A 96 0.22 -15.59 -27.13
CA THR A 96 1.62 -15.21 -27.43
C THR A 96 1.73 -13.89 -28.20
N ALA A 97 0.70 -13.52 -28.96
CA ALA A 97 0.71 -12.28 -29.76
C ALA A 97 0.72 -11.00 -28.91
N ILE A 98 0.14 -11.06 -27.70
CA ILE A 98 0.10 -9.94 -26.75
C ILE A 98 0.63 -10.44 -25.40
N PRO A 99 1.96 -10.38 -25.16
CA PRO A 99 2.54 -10.88 -23.93
C PRO A 99 2.07 -10.08 -22.69
N PRO A 100 2.25 -10.61 -21.47
CA PRO A 100 2.10 -9.81 -20.27
C PRO A 100 2.94 -8.52 -20.34
N LEU A 101 2.46 -7.46 -19.69
CA LEU A 101 3.08 -6.13 -19.67
C LEU A 101 3.09 -5.37 -21.03
N THR A 102 2.36 -5.82 -22.05
CA THR A 102 2.15 -5.00 -23.26
C THR A 102 1.56 -3.64 -22.90
N GLY A 103 2.16 -2.57 -23.44
CA GLY A 103 1.75 -1.18 -23.18
C GLY A 103 2.30 -0.58 -21.89
N TRP A 104 3.02 -1.34 -21.07
CA TRP A 104 3.66 -0.79 -19.87
C TRP A 104 4.91 0.04 -20.23
N PRO A 105 5.24 1.10 -19.47
CA PRO A 105 6.50 1.81 -19.62
C PRO A 105 7.69 0.88 -19.44
N GLU A 106 8.70 0.96 -20.31
CA GLU A 106 9.84 0.04 -20.28
C GLU A 106 10.59 0.08 -18.94
N SER A 107 10.80 1.27 -18.40
CA SER A 107 11.42 1.47 -17.09
C SER A 107 10.63 0.84 -15.94
N LEU A 108 9.34 0.51 -16.12
CA LEU A 108 8.56 -0.20 -15.08
C LEU A 108 8.78 -1.68 -15.20
N LYS A 109 8.77 -2.20 -16.42
CA LYS A 109 9.07 -3.60 -16.69
C LYS A 109 10.43 -3.95 -16.11
N GLU A 110 11.46 -3.17 -16.44
CA GLU A 110 12.82 -3.37 -15.92
C GLU A 110 12.86 -3.35 -14.39
N ALA A 111 12.19 -2.38 -13.76
CA ALA A 111 12.18 -2.24 -12.31
C ALA A 111 11.53 -3.42 -11.57
N ILE A 112 10.62 -4.17 -12.21
CA ILE A 112 10.01 -5.37 -11.63
C ILE A 112 10.66 -6.68 -12.11
N GLY A 113 11.84 -6.61 -12.76
CA GLY A 113 12.62 -7.77 -13.22
C GLY A 113 12.58 -8.04 -14.72
N GLY A 114 11.87 -7.21 -15.48
CA GLY A 114 11.92 -7.16 -16.94
C GLY A 114 11.25 -8.34 -17.64
N HIS A 115 11.46 -8.39 -18.95
CA HIS A 115 10.94 -9.47 -19.80
C HIS A 115 11.50 -10.85 -19.44
N GLY A 116 12.65 -10.92 -18.74
CA GLY A 116 13.26 -12.18 -18.31
C GLY A 116 12.47 -12.96 -17.27
N LEU A 117 11.56 -12.30 -16.54
CA LEU A 117 10.68 -12.95 -15.56
C LEU A 117 9.26 -13.21 -16.09
N VAL A 118 9.04 -13.00 -17.40
CA VAL A 118 7.74 -13.22 -18.05
C VAL A 118 7.77 -14.53 -18.84
N HIS A 119 6.91 -15.47 -18.44
CA HIS A 119 6.81 -16.77 -19.06
C HIS A 119 5.38 -17.05 -19.53
N ILE A 120 5.23 -17.38 -20.81
CA ILE A 120 3.98 -17.90 -21.36
C ILE A 120 4.14 -19.41 -21.49
N ILE A 121 3.25 -20.15 -20.84
CA ILE A 121 3.27 -21.61 -20.76
C ILE A 121 2.07 -22.15 -21.56
N ARG A 122 2.26 -23.33 -22.17
CA ARG A 122 1.18 -24.07 -22.83
C ARG A 122 0.13 -24.56 -21.83
N GLY A 123 -1.10 -24.71 -22.31
CA GLY A 123 -2.23 -25.18 -21.52
C GLY A 123 -3.09 -24.03 -20.98
N GLY A 124 -4.01 -24.38 -20.09
CA GLY A 124 -5.14 -23.55 -19.71
C GLY A 124 -6.41 -23.99 -20.43
N SER A 125 -7.48 -23.21 -20.28
CA SER A 125 -8.78 -23.53 -20.88
C SER A 125 -9.31 -22.34 -21.67
N GLU A 126 -9.97 -22.63 -22.78
CA GLU A 126 -10.80 -21.71 -23.52
C GLU A 126 -11.96 -21.21 -22.63
N TYR A 127 -12.63 -20.14 -23.05
CA TYR A 127 -13.77 -19.57 -22.31
C TYR A 127 -14.93 -20.56 -22.12
N ASP A 128 -15.01 -21.60 -22.96
CA ASP A 128 -16.01 -22.68 -22.90
C ASP A 128 -15.55 -23.92 -22.12
N GLY A 129 -14.36 -23.85 -21.49
CA GLY A 129 -13.82 -24.89 -20.64
C GLY A 129 -13.08 -26.00 -21.39
N ARG A 130 -12.96 -25.95 -22.71
CA ARG A 130 -12.07 -26.86 -23.46
C ARG A 130 -10.61 -26.54 -23.18
N ASP A 131 -9.74 -27.55 -23.19
CA ASP A 131 -8.30 -27.35 -23.01
C ASP A 131 -7.67 -26.62 -24.21
N ILE A 132 -6.71 -25.74 -23.92
CA ILE A 132 -5.86 -25.10 -24.92
C ILE A 132 -4.79 -26.10 -25.35
N VAL A 133 -4.82 -26.51 -26.63
CA VAL A 133 -3.92 -27.52 -27.23
C VAL A 133 -2.74 -26.88 -27.97
#